data_AF-A0A067GV71-F1
#
_entry.id   AF-A0A067GV71-F1
#
_cell.length_a   1.000
_cell.length_b   1.000
_cell.length_c   1.000
_cell.angle_alpha   90.00
_cell.angle_beta   90.00
_cell.angle_gamma   90.00
#
_symmetry.space_group_name_H-M   'P 1'
#
loop_
_entity.id
_entity.type
_entity.pdbx_description
1 polymer ?
#
loop_
_entity_poly.entity_id
_entity_poly.type
_entity_poly.pdbx_seq_one_letter_code
_entity_poly.pdbx_strand_id
1 'polypeptide(L)'
;MFRISNVGLSTSFNFRIQGHTMKLVEVEGSHTIQNIYDSLDVHVGQSVSVLVTLNQPPKDYYIVASTRFTKNVLTATAILHYTNSHSPASGPLPTGPTYEIHWSMKQARTFRWNLTANAARPNPQGSFHYGKINTTRTIVLANSAPLINGKLRYAVNGISYVNSDTPLKLADYFNIPGIFSVNSIQSVPSGGASSVATSVMQVNLHEYIEVVFQNNEKTMQSWHLDGYDFWVVGYGSGQWAAEKRRTYNLADTLTRHTAQ
;
A
#
# COMPACT_ATOMS: atom_id res chain seq x y z
N MET A 1 -9.79 11.43 17.32
CA MET A 1 -9.36 10.91 16.00
C MET A 1 -8.00 10.27 16.17
N PHE A 2 -7.80 9.06 15.66
CA PHE A 2 -6.50 8.39 15.65
C PHE A 2 -5.93 8.44 14.23
N ARG A 3 -4.65 8.82 14.11
CA ARG A 3 -3.87 8.75 12.87
C ARG A 3 -2.88 7.61 13.05
N ILE A 4 -2.96 6.60 12.19
CA ILE A 4 -2.20 5.36 12.29
C ILE A 4 -1.33 5.27 11.04
N SER A 5 -0.02 5.33 11.23
CA SER A 5 0.97 5.28 10.14
C SER A 5 1.95 4.15 10.38
N ASN A 6 2.18 3.33 9.37
CA ASN A 6 3.20 2.29 9.43
C ASN A 6 4.51 2.81 8.84
N VAL A 7 5.37 3.30 9.74
CA VAL A 7 6.75 3.73 9.45
C VAL A 7 7.78 2.60 9.71
N GLY A 8 7.31 1.36 9.80
CA GLY A 8 8.16 0.18 9.96
C GLY A 8 8.94 -0.14 8.69
N LEU A 9 9.94 -1.02 8.81
CA LEU A 9 10.81 -1.36 7.69
C LEU A 9 10.32 -2.53 6.83
N SER A 10 9.55 -3.46 7.41
CA SER A 10 9.25 -4.74 6.73
C SER A 10 7.90 -5.35 7.04
N THR A 11 7.31 -5.08 8.21
CA THR A 11 6.11 -5.79 8.66
C THR A 11 4.87 -4.92 8.52
N SER A 12 3.84 -5.50 7.94
CA SER A 12 2.47 -5.00 8.10
C SER A 12 2.00 -5.31 9.52
N PHE A 13 1.11 -4.49 10.07
CA PHE A 13 0.48 -4.79 11.37
C PHE A 13 -1.03 -4.65 11.29
N ASN A 14 -1.72 -5.38 12.17
CA ASN A 14 -3.13 -5.21 12.43
C ASN A 14 -3.33 -4.36 13.68
N PHE A 15 -4.08 -3.27 13.56
CA PHE A 15 -4.44 -2.35 14.62
C PHE A 15 -5.88 -2.56 15.06
N ARG A 16 -6.13 -2.55 16.37
CA ARG A 16 -7.46 -2.70 16.97
C ARG A 16 -7.51 -2.18 18.40
N ILE A 17 -8.71 -1.87 18.87
CA ILE A 17 -8.95 -1.36 20.23
C ILE A 17 -9.99 -2.25 20.89
N GLN A 18 -9.69 -2.73 22.10
CA GLN A 18 -10.58 -3.61 22.85
C GLN A 18 -11.94 -2.94 23.08
N GLY A 19 -13.02 -3.61 22.65
CA GLY A 19 -14.39 -3.12 22.84
C GLY A 19 -14.77 -1.91 21.97
N HIS A 20 -13.93 -1.48 21.02
CA HIS A 20 -14.17 -0.27 20.24
C HIS A 20 -14.07 -0.53 18.74
N THR A 21 -15.12 -0.16 18.02
CA THR A 21 -15.11 -0.08 16.56
C THR A 21 -14.44 1.21 16.09
N MET A 22 -13.86 1.17 14.90
CA MET A 22 -13.17 2.29 14.27
C MET A 22 -13.88 2.67 12.96
N LYS A 23 -14.30 3.92 12.85
CA LYS A 23 -14.85 4.47 11.59
C LYS A 23 -13.70 5.05 10.76
N LEU A 24 -13.42 4.44 9.62
CA LEU A 24 -12.41 4.94 8.68
C LEU A 24 -12.89 6.25 8.05
N VAL A 25 -12.03 7.27 8.03
CA VAL A 25 -12.38 8.58 7.44
C VAL A 25 -11.37 9.04 6.38
N GLU A 26 -10.15 8.52 6.43
CA GLU A 26 -9.06 8.91 5.54
C GLU A 26 -8.10 7.72 5.32
N VAL A 27 -7.58 7.59 4.10
CA VAL A 27 -6.46 6.70 3.76
C VAL A 27 -5.53 7.50 2.86
N GLU A 28 -4.27 7.69 3.28
CA GLU A 28 -3.22 8.38 2.52
C GLU A 28 -3.68 9.73 1.92
N GLY A 29 -4.39 10.55 2.72
CA GLY A 29 -4.91 11.85 2.29
C GLY A 29 -6.24 11.82 1.54
N SER A 30 -6.73 10.64 1.14
CA SER A 30 -8.02 10.47 0.45
C SER A 30 -9.17 10.26 1.44
N HIS A 31 -10.25 11.04 1.28
CA HIS A 31 -11.45 10.87 2.12
C HIS A 31 -12.24 9.64 1.68
N THR A 32 -12.52 8.76 2.63
CA THR A 32 -13.16 7.47 2.31
C THR A 32 -14.67 7.52 2.52
N ILE A 33 -15.38 6.60 1.86
CA ILE A 33 -16.70 6.18 2.33
C ILE A 33 -16.50 5.58 3.73
N GLN A 34 -17.22 6.12 4.71
CA GLN A 34 -16.91 5.94 6.13
C GLN A 34 -17.38 4.58 6.67
N ASN A 35 -16.69 3.53 6.27
CA ASN A 35 -16.91 2.17 6.75
C ASN A 35 -16.41 1.98 8.19
N ILE A 36 -17.05 1.06 8.92
CA ILE A 36 -16.73 0.73 10.31
C ILE A 36 -15.97 -0.59 10.35
N TYR A 37 -14.90 -0.65 11.15
CA TYR A 37 -14.01 -1.79 11.27
C TYR A 37 -13.70 -2.10 12.73
N ASP A 38 -13.64 -3.38 13.09
CA ASP A 38 -13.13 -3.82 14.40
C ASP A 38 -11.60 -3.82 14.47
N SER A 39 -10.95 -4.03 13.31
CA SER A 39 -9.51 -4.00 13.16
C SER A 39 -9.11 -3.56 11.75
N LEU A 40 -7.89 -3.08 11.59
CA LEU A 40 -7.34 -2.64 10.31
C LEU A 40 -5.93 -3.18 10.10
N ASP A 41 -5.68 -3.83 8.97
CA ASP A 41 -4.32 -4.07 8.48
C ASP A 41 -3.76 -2.77 7.88
N VAL A 42 -2.57 -2.37 8.33
CA VAL A 42 -1.83 -1.19 7.84
C VAL A 42 -0.46 -1.65 7.35
N HIS A 43 -0.22 -1.50 6.05
CA HIS A 43 1.02 -1.95 5.41
C HIS A 43 2.11 -0.87 5.47
N VAL A 44 3.37 -1.26 5.27
CA VAL A 44 4.52 -0.34 5.32
C VAL A 44 4.32 0.81 4.35
N GLY A 45 4.53 2.05 4.82
CA GLY A 45 4.32 3.28 4.04
C GLY A 45 2.89 3.81 4.06
N GLN A 46 1.92 3.04 4.55
CA GLN A 46 0.52 3.46 4.58
C GLN A 46 0.20 4.29 5.83
N SER A 47 -0.74 5.21 5.65
CA SER A 47 -1.34 5.97 6.74
C SER A 47 -2.86 5.98 6.61
N VAL A 48 -3.55 5.79 7.73
CA VAL A 48 -5.02 5.83 7.82
C VAL A 48 -5.46 6.68 9.00
N SER A 49 -6.61 7.36 8.86
CA SER A 49 -7.23 8.08 9.97
C SER A 49 -8.58 7.47 10.29
N VAL A 50 -8.82 7.26 11.60
CA VAL A 50 -10.08 6.69 12.11
C VAL A 50 -10.69 7.54 13.22
N LEU A 51 -12.01 7.52 13.29
CA LEU A 51 -12.78 8.01 14.42
C LEU A 51 -13.17 6.83 15.31
N VAL A 52 -12.98 7.01 16.62
CA VAL A 52 -13.34 6.03 17.63
C VAL A 52 -14.32 6.71 18.56
N THR A 53 -15.49 6.09 18.75
CA THR A 53 -16.49 6.58 19.69
C THR A 53 -16.24 5.93 21.04
N LEU A 54 -15.97 6.73 22.07
CA LEU A 54 -15.71 6.26 23.43
C LEU A 54 -17.03 5.97 24.17
N ASN A 55 -17.75 4.94 23.74
CA ASN A 55 -19.09 4.59 24.24
C ASN A 55 -19.12 3.40 25.21
N GLN A 56 -17.97 2.84 25.57
CA GLN A 56 -17.88 1.73 26.51
C GLN A 56 -17.96 2.20 27.98
N PRO A 57 -18.25 1.30 28.95
CA PRO A 57 -18.24 1.64 30.38
C PRO A 57 -16.92 2.30 30.85
N PRO A 58 -16.94 3.11 31.92
CA PRO A 58 -15.78 3.87 32.37
C PRO A 58 -14.69 2.97 32.99
N LYS A 59 -13.80 2.47 32.14
CA LYS A 59 -12.59 1.72 32.48
C LYS A 59 -11.51 1.92 31.41
N ASP A 60 -10.35 1.36 31.62
CA ASP A 60 -9.27 1.34 30.63
C ASP A 60 -9.44 0.20 29.63
N TYR A 61 -8.97 0.41 28.39
CA TYR A 61 -9.06 -0.57 27.30
C TYR A 61 -7.70 -0.78 26.63
N TYR A 62 -7.41 -1.99 26.16
CA TYR A 62 -6.19 -2.25 25.40
C TYR A 62 -6.30 -1.73 23.96
N ILE A 63 -5.30 -0.96 23.53
CA ILE A 63 -4.97 -0.74 22.12
C ILE A 63 -3.93 -1.80 21.74
N VAL A 64 -4.13 -2.50 20.63
CA VAL A 64 -3.26 -3.61 20.21
C VAL A 64 -2.80 -3.39 18.77
N ALA A 65 -1.50 -3.53 18.56
CA ALA A 65 -0.89 -3.66 17.25
C ALA A 65 -0.12 -4.99 17.18
N SER A 66 -0.44 -5.85 16.22
CA SER A 66 0.25 -7.14 16.06
C SER A 66 0.73 -7.34 14.63
N THR A 67 1.93 -7.87 14.44
CA THR A 67 2.50 -8.11 13.10
C THR A 67 1.66 -9.09 12.29
N ARG A 68 1.68 -8.91 10.97
CA ARG A 68 0.92 -9.70 9.99
C ARG A 68 1.86 -10.32 8.98
N PHE A 69 1.48 -11.46 8.42
CA PHE A 69 2.23 -12.17 7.36
C PHE A 69 3.65 -12.59 7.79
N THR A 70 3.87 -12.82 9.08
CA THR A 70 5.13 -13.29 9.66
C THR A 70 4.92 -14.61 10.38
N LYS A 71 5.96 -15.47 10.42
CA LYS A 71 5.90 -16.74 11.18
C LYS A 71 5.70 -16.50 12.68
N ASN A 72 6.43 -15.52 13.22
CA ASN A 72 6.32 -15.11 14.60
C ASN A 72 5.48 -13.84 14.66
N VAL A 73 4.41 -13.86 15.46
CA VAL A 73 3.55 -12.69 15.68
C VAL A 73 4.12 -11.91 16.85
N LEU A 74 4.56 -10.69 16.59
CA LEU A 74 4.97 -9.74 17.62
C LEU A 74 3.78 -8.86 17.94
N THR A 75 3.55 -8.59 19.22
CA THR A 75 2.41 -7.78 19.69
C THR A 75 2.92 -6.64 20.56
N ALA A 76 2.44 -5.43 20.27
CA ALA A 76 2.60 -4.25 21.09
C ALA A 76 1.22 -3.81 21.61
N THR A 77 1.20 -3.33 22.85
CA THR A 77 -0.03 -2.88 23.52
C THR A 77 0.14 -1.47 24.08
N ALA A 78 -0.93 -0.69 24.05
CA ALA A 78 -1.05 0.57 24.77
C ALA A 78 -2.40 0.62 25.50
N ILE A 79 -2.59 1.62 26.36
CA ILE A 79 -3.82 1.80 27.13
C ILE A 79 -4.60 2.99 26.58
N LEU A 80 -5.87 2.76 26.27
CA LEU A 80 -6.89 3.79 26.08
C LEU A 80 -7.53 4.08 27.45
N HIS A 81 -7.03 5.11 28.13
CA HIS A 81 -7.53 5.53 29.44
C HIS A 81 -8.71 6.49 29.29
N TYR A 82 -9.85 6.13 29.89
CA TYR A 82 -10.97 7.05 30.03
C TYR A 82 -10.73 7.95 31.24
N THR A 83 -10.97 9.25 31.12
CA THR A 83 -10.72 10.21 32.22
C THR A 83 -11.52 9.95 33.49
N ASN A 84 -12.65 9.24 33.38
CA ASN A 84 -13.48 8.79 34.51
C ASN A 84 -13.26 7.31 34.88
N SER A 85 -12.20 6.68 34.35
CA SER A 85 -11.82 5.31 34.65
C SER A 85 -11.25 5.18 36.06
N HIS A 86 -11.75 4.18 36.79
CA HIS A 86 -11.20 3.75 38.08
C HIS A 86 -10.75 2.28 38.04
N SER A 87 -10.70 1.69 36.85
CA SER A 87 -10.43 0.26 36.67
C SER A 87 -9.46 0.04 35.51
N PRO A 88 -8.34 -0.67 35.73
CA PRO A 88 -7.36 -0.92 34.69
C PRO A 88 -7.92 -1.83 33.59
N ALA A 89 -7.23 -1.84 32.44
CA ALA A 89 -7.58 -2.70 31.34
C ALA A 89 -7.44 -4.16 31.79
N SER A 90 -8.44 -4.97 31.43
CA SER A 90 -8.59 -6.34 31.92
C SER A 90 -9.23 -7.23 30.85
N GLY A 91 -9.11 -8.54 31.04
CA GLY A 91 -9.55 -9.54 30.08
C GLY A 91 -8.54 -9.80 28.96
N PRO A 92 -8.90 -10.66 27.99
CA PRO A 92 -8.00 -11.02 26.90
C PRO A 92 -7.78 -9.84 25.95
N LEU A 93 -6.59 -9.79 25.34
CA LEU A 93 -6.34 -8.91 24.21
C LEU A 93 -7.27 -9.28 23.05
N PRO A 94 -7.85 -8.30 22.33
CA PRO A 94 -8.61 -8.60 21.13
C PRO A 94 -7.76 -9.44 20.16
N THR A 95 -8.37 -10.44 19.54
CA THR A 95 -7.68 -11.32 18.58
C THR A 95 -7.52 -10.63 17.23
N GLY A 96 -6.40 -10.88 16.54
CA GLY A 96 -6.21 -10.44 15.16
C GLY A 96 -7.01 -11.31 14.16
N PRO A 97 -7.06 -10.92 12.88
CA PRO A 97 -7.78 -11.68 11.85
C PRO A 97 -7.11 -13.02 11.56
N THR A 98 -7.89 -14.09 11.34
CA THR A 98 -7.38 -15.45 11.11
C THR A 98 -7.14 -15.81 9.63
N TYR A 99 -7.70 -15.05 8.69
CA TYR A 99 -7.63 -15.32 7.24
C TYR A 99 -6.54 -14.50 6.51
N GLU A 100 -5.40 -14.23 7.16
CA GLU A 100 -4.19 -13.57 6.65
C GLU A 100 -4.38 -12.70 5.39
N ILE A 101 -3.76 -13.09 4.26
CA ILE A 101 -3.72 -12.30 3.02
C ILE A 101 -5.13 -12.11 2.44
N HIS A 102 -5.99 -13.13 2.50
CA HIS A 102 -7.34 -13.04 1.97
C HIS A 102 -8.20 -12.01 2.71
N TRP A 103 -8.06 -11.94 4.05
CA TRP A 103 -8.72 -10.92 4.86
C TRP A 103 -8.21 -9.53 4.51
N SER A 104 -6.89 -9.37 4.40
CA SER A 104 -6.25 -8.09 4.07
C SER A 104 -6.67 -7.57 2.69
N MET A 105 -6.72 -8.46 1.68
CA MET A 105 -7.24 -8.11 0.35
C MET A 105 -8.72 -7.74 0.37
N LYS A 106 -9.54 -8.40 1.21
CA LYS A 106 -10.96 -8.02 1.36
C LYS A 106 -11.08 -6.61 1.94
N GLN A 107 -10.34 -6.29 2.99
CA GLN A 107 -10.29 -4.93 3.55
C GLN A 107 -9.84 -3.91 2.49
N ALA A 108 -8.78 -4.21 1.73
CA ALA A 108 -8.30 -3.30 0.71
C ALA A 108 -9.37 -2.97 -0.35
N ARG A 109 -10.25 -3.92 -0.67
CA ARG A 109 -11.39 -3.71 -1.60
C ARG A 109 -12.54 -2.92 -1.00
N THR A 110 -12.69 -2.87 0.33
CA THR A 110 -13.73 -2.07 0.99
C THR A 110 -13.33 -0.60 1.11
N PHE A 111 -12.10 -0.25 0.79
CA PHE A 111 -11.66 1.14 0.73
C PHE A 111 -12.16 1.80 -0.56
N ARG A 112 -13.11 2.72 -0.40
CA ARG A 112 -13.80 3.42 -1.49
C ARG A 112 -13.71 4.91 -1.28
N TRP A 113 -13.54 5.65 -2.36
CA TRP A 113 -13.49 7.10 -2.34
C TRP A 113 -14.90 7.68 -2.14
N ASN A 114 -15.04 8.60 -1.19
CA ASN A 114 -16.25 9.37 -1.08
C ASN A 114 -16.28 10.49 -2.15
N LEU A 115 -16.90 10.20 -3.31
CA LEU A 115 -16.94 11.12 -4.44
C LEU A 115 -17.76 12.40 -4.16
N THR A 116 -18.60 12.41 -3.11
CA THR A 116 -19.37 13.59 -2.69
C THR A 116 -18.66 14.41 -1.61
N ALA A 117 -17.50 13.96 -1.11
CA ALA A 117 -16.71 14.74 -0.17
C ALA A 117 -16.20 16.02 -0.88
N ASN A 118 -16.67 17.18 -0.40
CA ASN A 118 -16.24 18.48 -0.87
C ASN A 118 -15.69 19.29 0.30
N ALA A 119 -14.36 19.38 0.37
CA ALA A 119 -13.67 20.30 1.28
C ALA A 119 -13.34 21.58 0.49
N ALA A 120 -14.32 22.47 0.31
CA ALA A 120 -14.17 23.78 -0.33
C ALA A 120 -13.45 23.79 -1.71
N ARG A 121 -13.45 22.66 -2.42
CA ARG A 121 -12.84 22.56 -3.75
C ARG A 121 -13.89 22.92 -4.81
N PRO A 122 -13.51 23.66 -5.87
CA PRO A 122 -14.41 23.96 -6.98
C PRO A 122 -15.03 22.69 -7.58
N ASN A 123 -14.25 21.60 -7.61
CA ASN A 123 -14.68 20.29 -8.09
C ASN A 123 -14.68 19.25 -6.94
N PRO A 124 -15.70 18.38 -6.86
CA PRO A 124 -15.72 17.23 -5.95
C PRO A 124 -14.50 16.32 -6.14
N GLN A 125 -14.10 15.58 -5.09
CA GLN A 125 -12.97 14.65 -5.15
C GLN A 125 -13.09 13.57 -6.24
N GLY A 126 -14.32 13.27 -6.71
CA GLY A 126 -14.59 12.29 -7.78
C GLY A 126 -14.72 12.85 -9.20
N SER A 127 -14.36 14.11 -9.45
CA SER A 127 -14.54 14.75 -10.76
C SER A 127 -13.65 14.20 -11.89
N PHE A 128 -12.55 13.52 -11.53
CA PHE A 128 -11.66 12.88 -12.51
C PHE A 128 -12.07 11.41 -12.72
N HIS A 129 -12.69 11.13 -13.86
CA HIS A 129 -13.16 9.80 -14.23
C HIS A 129 -12.03 8.94 -14.85
N TYR A 130 -11.06 8.58 -14.02
CA TYR A 130 -9.88 7.78 -14.38
C TYR A 130 -10.23 6.49 -15.15
N GLY A 131 -11.39 5.88 -14.87
CA GLY A 131 -11.89 4.69 -15.56
C GLY A 131 -12.34 4.87 -17.01
N LYS A 132 -12.53 6.11 -17.47
CA LYS A 132 -12.94 6.42 -18.85
C LYS A 132 -11.76 6.75 -19.77
N ILE A 133 -10.56 6.84 -19.21
CA ILE A 133 -9.34 7.17 -19.97
C ILE A 133 -8.72 5.87 -20.47
N ASN A 134 -8.44 5.80 -21.77
CA ASN A 134 -7.77 4.65 -22.36
C ASN A 134 -6.32 4.59 -21.88
N THR A 135 -5.93 3.43 -21.34
CA THR A 135 -4.54 3.12 -20.99
C THR A 135 -3.68 3.14 -22.24
N THR A 136 -2.62 3.95 -22.25
CA THR A 136 -1.65 4.03 -23.35
C THR A 136 -0.54 3.01 -23.23
N ARG A 137 -0.23 2.56 -22.01
CA ARG A 137 0.82 1.58 -21.73
C ARG A 137 0.50 0.74 -20.50
N THR A 138 0.76 -0.56 -20.59
CA THR A 138 0.75 -1.46 -19.43
C THR A 138 2.17 -1.87 -19.08
N ILE A 139 2.51 -1.77 -17.79
CA ILE A 139 3.77 -2.22 -17.21
C ILE A 139 3.45 -3.31 -16.19
N VAL A 140 4.09 -4.46 -16.29
CA VAL A 140 4.00 -5.55 -15.32
C VAL A 140 5.34 -5.66 -14.61
N LEU A 141 5.36 -5.39 -13.31
CA LEU A 141 6.54 -5.41 -12.46
C LEU A 141 6.49 -6.65 -11.55
N ALA A 142 7.30 -7.66 -11.88
CA ALA A 142 7.43 -8.87 -11.07
C ALA A 142 8.64 -8.80 -10.15
N ASN A 143 8.43 -8.93 -8.84
CA ASN A 143 9.54 -9.04 -7.89
C ASN A 143 10.09 -10.46 -7.81
N SER A 144 11.36 -10.55 -7.43
CA SER A 144 12.11 -11.78 -7.28
C SER A 144 13.29 -11.57 -6.33
N ALA A 145 13.82 -12.68 -5.79
CA ALA A 145 15.00 -12.68 -4.91
C ALA A 145 16.16 -13.52 -5.52
N PRO A 146 16.73 -13.12 -6.67
CA PRO A 146 17.76 -13.89 -7.35
C PRO A 146 19.11 -13.88 -6.61
N LEU A 147 19.92 -14.91 -6.87
CA LEU A 147 21.34 -14.92 -6.54
C LEU A 147 22.12 -14.33 -7.72
N ILE A 148 22.75 -13.18 -7.55
CA ILE A 148 23.56 -12.54 -8.60
C ILE A 148 25.00 -12.47 -8.10
N ASN A 149 25.92 -13.11 -8.83
CA ASN A 149 27.34 -13.22 -8.46
C ASN A 149 27.53 -13.76 -7.02
N GLY A 150 26.77 -14.80 -6.65
CA GLY A 150 26.84 -15.43 -5.32
C GLY A 150 26.18 -14.64 -4.18
N LYS A 151 25.62 -13.44 -4.43
CA LYS A 151 24.94 -12.62 -3.42
C LYS A 151 23.43 -12.63 -3.64
N LEU A 152 22.67 -12.88 -2.57
CA LEU A 152 21.21 -12.71 -2.57
C LEU A 152 20.87 -11.22 -2.77
N ARG A 153 20.02 -10.95 -3.75
CA ARG A 153 19.53 -9.62 -4.08
C ARG A 153 18.03 -9.67 -4.33
N TYR A 154 17.37 -8.53 -4.20
CA TYR A 154 16.00 -8.35 -4.67
C TYR A 154 16.02 -7.62 -6.02
N ALA A 155 15.12 -8.03 -6.90
CA ALA A 155 15.07 -7.55 -8.27
C ALA A 155 13.63 -7.40 -8.76
N VAL A 156 13.42 -6.44 -9.65
CA VAL A 156 12.16 -6.19 -10.35
C VAL A 156 12.39 -6.43 -11.84
N ASN A 157 11.59 -7.31 -12.45
CA ASN A 157 11.78 -7.74 -13.84
C ASN A 157 13.21 -8.20 -14.15
N GLY A 158 13.86 -8.87 -13.19
CA GLY A 158 15.23 -9.38 -13.32
C GLY A 158 16.33 -8.37 -13.03
N ILE A 159 16.02 -7.10 -12.79
CA ILE A 159 17.03 -6.07 -12.48
C ILE A 159 17.07 -5.78 -10.99
N SER A 160 18.24 -6.00 -10.38
CA SER A 160 18.54 -5.53 -9.02
C SER A 160 19.13 -4.13 -9.11
N TYR A 161 18.34 -3.14 -8.68
CA TYR A 161 18.72 -1.73 -8.76
C TYR A 161 19.91 -1.39 -7.87
N VAL A 162 20.78 -0.51 -8.34
CA VAL A 162 21.84 0.10 -7.53
C VAL A 162 21.78 1.61 -7.65
N ASN A 163 22.05 2.30 -6.55
CA ASN A 163 22.21 3.75 -6.58
C ASN A 163 23.49 4.10 -7.33
N SER A 164 23.39 5.06 -8.25
CA SER A 164 24.56 5.71 -8.84
C SER A 164 25.15 6.74 -7.89
N ASP A 165 26.46 7.01 -8.03
CA ASP A 165 27.13 8.08 -7.26
C ASP A 165 26.62 9.48 -7.64
N THR A 166 26.18 9.65 -8.89
CA THR A 166 25.52 10.88 -9.36
C THR A 166 24.00 10.72 -9.27
N PRO A 167 23.26 11.64 -8.61
CA PRO A 167 21.80 11.59 -8.55
C PRO A 167 21.15 11.62 -9.94
N LEU A 168 20.16 10.74 -10.16
CA LEU A 168 19.55 10.54 -11.49
C LEU A 168 18.99 11.82 -12.11
N LYS A 169 18.29 12.65 -11.32
CA LYS A 169 17.75 13.92 -11.82
C LYS A 169 18.83 14.89 -12.27
N LEU A 170 20.00 14.90 -11.62
CA LEU A 170 21.12 15.74 -12.04
C LEU A 170 21.79 15.17 -13.28
N ALA A 171 21.96 13.86 -13.35
CA ALA A 171 22.50 13.20 -14.53
C ALA A 171 21.63 13.43 -15.77
N ASP A 172 20.31 13.35 -15.62
CA ASP A 172 19.34 13.65 -16.68
C ASP A 172 19.39 15.14 -17.08
N TYR A 173 19.29 16.05 -16.10
CA TYR A 173 19.28 17.51 -16.35
C TYR A 173 20.54 18.01 -17.06
N PHE A 174 21.72 17.50 -16.69
CA PHE A 174 23.01 17.88 -17.28
C PHE A 174 23.45 16.97 -18.43
N ASN A 175 22.63 16.01 -18.86
CA ASN A 175 22.95 15.03 -19.91
C ASN A 175 24.27 14.26 -19.67
N ILE A 176 24.52 13.83 -18.43
CA ILE A 176 25.73 13.08 -18.07
C ILE A 176 25.56 11.61 -18.53
N PRO A 177 26.35 11.13 -19.52
CA PRO A 177 26.18 9.79 -20.06
C PRO A 177 26.66 8.71 -19.09
N GLY A 178 26.08 7.50 -19.20
CA GLY A 178 26.57 6.30 -18.50
C GLY A 178 26.14 6.17 -17.03
N ILE A 179 25.36 7.11 -16.48
CA ILE A 179 24.89 7.05 -15.09
C ILE A 179 23.74 6.06 -14.90
N PHE A 180 22.80 6.04 -15.84
CA PHE A 180 21.65 5.13 -15.84
C PHE A 180 21.37 4.59 -17.23
N SER A 181 20.59 3.52 -17.29
CA SER A 181 20.15 2.92 -18.55
C SER A 181 18.63 2.86 -18.62
N VAL A 182 18.07 3.32 -19.74
CA VAL A 182 16.63 3.30 -20.02
C VAL A 182 16.14 1.98 -20.63
N ASN A 183 17.06 1.14 -21.12
CA ASN A 183 16.74 -0.09 -21.86
C ASN A 183 17.06 -1.37 -21.07
N SER A 184 17.62 -1.24 -19.86
CA SER A 184 18.04 -2.39 -19.05
C SER A 184 16.87 -3.13 -18.39
N ILE A 185 15.80 -2.41 -18.02
CA ILE A 185 14.59 -3.00 -17.44
C ILE A 185 13.46 -3.05 -18.47
N GLN A 186 12.83 -4.21 -18.59
CA GLN A 186 11.70 -4.40 -19.49
C GLN A 186 10.38 -4.02 -18.81
N SER A 187 9.40 -3.56 -19.59
CA SER A 187 8.06 -3.23 -19.06
C SER A 187 7.24 -4.46 -18.67
N VAL A 188 7.66 -5.65 -19.10
CA VAL A 188 7.08 -6.93 -18.68
C VAL A 188 8.21 -7.90 -18.31
N PRO A 189 7.97 -8.89 -17.42
CA PRO A 189 9.00 -9.86 -17.05
C PRO A 189 9.46 -10.65 -18.28
N SER A 190 10.76 -10.60 -18.59
CA SER A 190 11.33 -11.29 -19.78
C SER A 190 11.71 -12.74 -19.52
N GLY A 191 11.80 -13.16 -18.26
CA GLY A 191 12.35 -14.47 -17.87
C GLY A 191 13.87 -14.60 -18.09
N GLY A 192 14.55 -13.52 -18.49
CA GLY A 192 16.00 -13.51 -18.69
C GLY A 192 16.80 -13.62 -17.39
N ALA A 193 18.11 -13.82 -17.53
CA ALA A 193 19.03 -13.84 -16.40
C ALA A 193 19.01 -12.52 -15.64
N SER A 194 19.01 -12.60 -14.31
CA SER A 194 19.00 -11.40 -13.47
C SER A 194 20.36 -10.71 -13.48
N SER A 195 20.35 -9.38 -13.46
CA SER A 195 21.56 -8.56 -13.47
C SER A 195 21.42 -7.35 -12.54
N VAL A 196 22.54 -6.68 -12.30
CA VAL A 196 22.62 -5.48 -11.47
C VAL A 196 22.76 -4.27 -12.38
N ALA A 197 21.90 -3.27 -12.22
CA ALA A 197 21.96 -2.05 -13.04
C ALA A 197 21.29 -0.86 -12.36
N THR A 198 21.74 0.35 -12.71
CA THR A 198 21.01 1.60 -12.46
C THR A 198 19.97 1.78 -13.57
N SER A 199 18.84 1.10 -13.45
CA SER A 199 17.78 1.10 -14.48
C SER A 199 16.74 2.18 -14.25
N VAL A 200 16.33 2.86 -15.33
CA VAL A 200 15.22 3.81 -15.34
C VAL A 200 14.20 3.35 -16.37
N MET A 201 12.91 3.43 -16.06
CA MET A 201 11.85 3.22 -17.05
C MET A 201 11.34 4.57 -17.51
N GLN A 202 11.64 4.94 -18.75
CA GLN A 202 11.18 6.22 -19.31
C GLN A 202 9.71 6.12 -19.72
N VAL A 203 8.98 7.20 -19.48
CA VAL A 203 7.57 7.40 -19.85
C VAL A 203 7.43 8.75 -20.53
N ASN A 204 6.51 8.87 -21.50
CA ASN A 204 6.26 10.15 -22.14
C ASN A 204 5.32 11.02 -21.30
N LEU A 205 5.45 12.34 -21.44
CA LEU A 205 4.53 13.28 -20.82
C LEU A 205 3.08 12.99 -21.27
N HIS A 206 2.16 12.96 -20.31
CA HIS A 206 0.74 12.62 -20.50
C HIS A 206 0.43 11.17 -20.92
N GLU A 207 1.39 10.24 -20.81
CA GLU A 207 1.05 8.82 -20.87
C GLU A 207 0.13 8.42 -19.70
N TYR A 208 -0.89 7.62 -20.00
CA TYR A 208 -1.81 7.08 -19.02
C TYR A 208 -1.52 5.59 -18.81
N ILE A 209 -0.86 5.28 -17.71
CA ILE A 209 -0.16 4.02 -17.51
C ILE A 209 -0.90 3.13 -16.52
N GLU A 210 -1.04 1.86 -16.87
CA GLU A 210 -1.42 0.79 -15.94
C GLU A 210 -0.16 0.11 -15.42
N VAL A 211 0.03 0.07 -14.10
CA VAL A 211 1.10 -0.68 -13.45
C VAL A 211 0.51 -1.88 -12.73
N VAL A 212 0.99 -3.06 -13.06
CA VAL A 212 0.62 -4.33 -12.43
C VAL A 212 1.79 -4.79 -11.57
N PHE A 213 1.63 -4.75 -10.26
CA PHE A 213 2.59 -5.35 -9.33
C PHE A 213 2.31 -6.85 -9.21
N GLN A 214 3.30 -7.67 -9.56
CA GLN A 214 3.20 -9.12 -9.51
C GLN A 214 4.15 -9.70 -8.47
N ASN A 215 3.57 -10.18 -7.37
CA ASN A 215 4.34 -10.81 -6.31
C ASN A 215 4.58 -12.29 -6.58
N ASN A 216 5.81 -12.63 -6.97
CA ASN A 216 6.25 -14.01 -7.14
C ASN A 216 6.96 -14.58 -5.89
N GLU A 217 7.08 -13.79 -4.83
CA GLU A 217 7.70 -14.20 -3.57
C GLU A 217 6.67 -14.68 -2.55
N LYS A 218 7.15 -15.24 -1.43
CA LYS A 218 6.32 -15.75 -0.33
C LYS A 218 6.03 -14.71 0.75
N THR A 219 6.52 -13.50 0.58
CA THR A 219 6.41 -12.39 1.54
C THR A 219 5.53 -11.29 0.98
N MET A 220 4.79 -10.61 1.85
CA MET A 220 4.05 -9.41 1.47
C MET A 220 5.04 -8.34 0.99
N GLN A 221 4.67 -7.62 -0.07
CA GLN A 221 5.44 -6.49 -0.58
C GLN A 221 4.64 -5.20 -0.37
N SER A 222 5.32 -4.06 -0.42
CA SER A 222 4.66 -2.77 -0.43
C SER A 222 5.42 -1.88 -1.40
N TRP A 223 4.69 -1.36 -2.38
CA TRP A 223 5.20 -0.56 -3.49
C TRP A 223 4.77 0.88 -3.28
N HIS A 224 5.75 1.77 -3.19
CA HIS A 224 5.54 3.20 -3.06
C HIS A 224 5.94 3.91 -4.36
N LEU A 225 5.20 4.94 -4.74
CA LEU A 225 5.54 5.78 -5.89
C LEU A 225 5.72 7.23 -5.45
N ASP A 226 6.96 7.70 -5.55
CA ASP A 226 7.29 9.09 -5.23
C ASP A 226 6.75 10.05 -6.31
N GLY A 227 6.24 11.21 -5.86
CA GLY A 227 5.85 12.32 -6.73
C GLY A 227 4.51 12.17 -7.43
N TYR A 228 3.80 11.05 -7.22
CA TYR A 228 2.48 10.80 -7.80
C TYR A 228 1.55 10.14 -6.77
N ASP A 229 0.25 10.32 -6.99
CA ASP A 229 -0.77 9.42 -6.48
C ASP A 229 -1.29 8.52 -7.63
N PHE A 230 -1.85 7.37 -7.28
CA PHE A 230 -2.39 6.42 -8.24
C PHE A 230 -3.64 5.72 -7.72
N TRP A 231 -4.48 5.27 -8.64
CA TRP A 231 -5.69 4.51 -8.32
C TRP A 231 -5.37 3.01 -8.22
N VAL A 232 -5.60 2.41 -7.05
CA VAL A 232 -5.47 0.96 -6.90
C VAL A 232 -6.74 0.26 -7.35
N VAL A 233 -6.84 0.04 -8.66
CA VAL A 233 -8.06 -0.43 -9.34
C VAL A 233 -8.38 -1.90 -9.11
N GLY A 234 -7.43 -2.73 -8.68
CA GLY A 234 -7.66 -4.15 -8.53
C GLY A 234 -6.64 -4.84 -7.64
N TYR A 235 -7.08 -5.95 -7.05
CA TYR A 235 -6.25 -6.91 -6.32
C TYR A 235 -6.58 -8.30 -6.85
N GLY A 236 -5.73 -9.28 -6.63
CA GLY A 236 -6.04 -10.65 -7.04
C GLY A 236 -4.95 -11.65 -6.67
N SER A 237 -5.29 -12.93 -6.81
CA SER A 237 -4.35 -14.04 -6.69
C SER A 237 -3.95 -14.57 -8.05
N GLY A 238 -2.79 -15.21 -8.11
CA GLY A 238 -2.22 -15.79 -9.32
C GLY A 238 -1.69 -14.74 -10.31
N GLN A 239 -1.06 -15.24 -11.38
CA GLN A 239 -0.46 -14.40 -12.42
C GLN A 239 -1.51 -13.50 -13.07
N TRP A 240 -1.16 -12.25 -13.32
CA TRP A 240 -2.06 -11.31 -13.97
C TRP A 240 -2.22 -11.67 -15.46
N ALA A 241 -3.41 -11.45 -15.98
CA ALA A 241 -3.73 -11.57 -17.40
C ALA A 241 -4.76 -10.49 -17.75
N ALA A 242 -4.81 -10.10 -19.03
CA ALA A 242 -5.60 -8.98 -19.51
C ALA A 242 -7.11 -9.10 -19.17
N GLU A 243 -7.63 -10.32 -19.07
CA GLU A 243 -9.03 -10.62 -18.76
C GLU A 243 -9.38 -10.22 -17.32
N LYS A 244 -8.39 -10.13 -16.41
CA LYS A 244 -8.61 -9.68 -15.03
C LYS A 244 -9.06 -8.24 -14.94
N ARG A 245 -8.89 -7.42 -15.98
CA ARG A 245 -9.43 -6.04 -16.05
C ARG A 245 -10.94 -5.97 -15.84
N ARG A 246 -11.67 -7.05 -16.13
CA ARG A 246 -13.11 -7.16 -15.81
C ARG A 246 -13.43 -7.04 -14.32
N THR A 247 -12.43 -7.22 -13.45
CA THR A 247 -12.57 -7.15 -11.99
C THR A 247 -12.15 -5.82 -11.40
N TYR A 248 -11.69 -4.89 -12.24
CA TYR A 248 -11.23 -3.59 -11.79
C TYR A 248 -12.40 -2.74 -11.31
N ASN A 249 -12.14 -1.99 -10.24
CA ASN A 249 -12.98 -0.89 -9.86
C ASN A 249 -12.52 0.39 -10.57
N LEU A 250 -13.28 0.79 -11.58
CA LEU A 250 -13.02 1.96 -12.41
C LEU A 250 -13.91 3.17 -12.06
N ALA A 251 -14.60 3.11 -10.91
CA ALA A 251 -15.54 4.13 -10.47
C ALA A 251 -15.00 5.05 -9.36
N ASP A 252 -14.55 4.48 -8.26
CA ASP A 252 -14.38 5.15 -6.96
C ASP A 252 -13.29 4.48 -6.09
N THR A 253 -12.22 3.95 -6.68
CA THR A 253 -11.04 3.59 -5.87
C THR A 253 -10.38 4.85 -5.36
N LEU A 254 -9.77 4.75 -4.18
CA LEU A 254 -8.96 5.82 -3.63
C LEU A 254 -7.74 6.09 -4.50
N THR A 255 -7.31 7.36 -4.57
CA THR A 255 -5.90 7.62 -4.87
C THR A 255 -5.05 7.30 -3.65
N ARG A 256 -3.88 6.75 -3.94
CA ARG A 256 -2.94 6.17 -2.99
C ARG A 256 -1.52 6.49 -3.39
N HIS A 257 -0.60 6.41 -2.43
CA HIS A 257 0.84 6.50 -2.71
C HIS A 257 1.53 5.15 -2.55
N THR A 258 0.87 4.22 -1.86
CA THR A 258 1.41 2.89 -1.58
C THR A 258 0.40 1.81 -1.96
N ALA A 259 0.86 0.74 -2.62
CA ALA A 259 0.08 -0.48 -2.86
C ALA A 259 0.76 -1.66 -2.17
N GLN A 260 -0.04 -2.55 -1.60
CA GLN A 260 0.40 -3.82 -1.02
C GLN A 260 0.21 -4.99 -1.99
#